data_AF-A0A7S0LIY3-F1
#
_entry.id   AF-A0A7S0LIY3-F1
#
_cell.length_a   1.000
_cell.length_b   1.000
_cell.length_c   1.000
_cell.angle_alpha   90.00
_cell.angle_beta   90.00
_cell.angle_gamma   90.00
#
_symmetry.space_group_name_H-M   'P 1'
#
loop_
_entity.id
_entity.type
_entity.pdbx_description
1 polymer ?
#
loop_
_entity_poly.entity_id
_entity_poly.type
_entity_poly.pdbx_seq_one_letter_code
_entity_poly.pdbx_strand_id
1 'polypeptide(L)'
;QQRVYEEAARPAVHSILAGFNASIIAYGQTGAGKTYTMEGDPTSLRHAGIIPRAIADVFAHIEGNGEGSSLKRFLVRAAYLQIYNESICDLLKPERTGLAIREDKRRGVHVEFLSEWVARSPAEVRDLLIRGAELRATAATG
;
A
#
# COMPACT_ATOMS: atom_id res chain seq x y z
N GLN A 1 6.76 17.17 -1.64
CA GLN A 1 6.25 15.80 -1.82
C GLN A 1 5.57 15.60 -3.17
N GLN A 2 4.75 16.54 -3.66
CA GLN A 2 4.12 16.43 -5.00
C GLN A 2 5.10 16.06 -6.13
N ARG A 3 6.19 16.81 -6.30
CA ARG A 3 7.20 16.53 -7.34
C ARG A 3 7.81 15.13 -7.23
N VAL A 4 8.10 14.67 -6.00
CA VAL A 4 8.65 13.33 -5.75
C VAL A 4 7.67 12.25 -6.21
N TYR A 5 6.37 12.44 -5.91
CA TYR A 5 5.34 11.54 -6.38
C TYR A 5 5.22 11.53 -7.92
N GLU A 6 5.16 12.71 -8.53
CA GLU A 6 5.02 12.87 -9.98
C GLU A 6 6.16 12.22 -10.76
N GLU A 7 7.40 12.37 -10.29
CA GLU A 7 8.58 11.84 -10.96
C GLU A 7 8.82 10.35 -10.64
N ALA A 8 8.67 9.92 -9.38
CA ALA A 8 9.11 8.59 -8.95
C ALA A 8 8.00 7.53 -8.89
N ALA A 9 6.74 7.92 -8.67
CA ALA A 9 5.66 6.99 -8.31
C ALA A 9 4.51 6.98 -9.31
N ARG A 10 4.13 8.15 -9.85
CA ARG A 10 2.99 8.27 -10.78
C ARG A 10 3.11 7.37 -12.02
N PRO A 11 4.29 7.20 -12.66
CA PRO A 11 4.42 6.25 -13.77
C PRO A 11 4.10 4.80 -13.38
N ALA A 12 4.48 4.38 -12.17
CA ALA A 12 4.15 3.05 -11.65
C ALA A 12 2.65 2.89 -11.39
N VAL A 13 1.98 3.92 -10.86
CA VAL A 13 0.52 3.93 -10.68
C VAL A 13 -0.20 3.78 -12.02
N HIS A 14 0.22 4.53 -13.04
CA HIS A 14 -0.36 4.41 -14.38
C HIS A 14 -0.13 3.02 -15.00
N SER A 15 1.02 2.41 -14.75
CA SER A 15 1.32 1.03 -15.17
C SER A 15 0.35 0.02 -14.54
N ILE A 16 0.04 0.17 -13.24
CA ILE A 16 -0.95 -0.65 -12.54
C ILE A 16 -2.34 -0.51 -13.17
N LEU A 17 -2.75 0.71 -13.48
CA LEU A 17 -4.05 1.00 -14.11
C LEU A 17 -4.15 0.43 -15.55
N ALA A 18 -3.01 0.24 -16.22
CA ALA A 18 -2.92 -0.44 -17.51
C ALA A 18 -2.87 -1.97 -17.43
N GLY A 19 -2.88 -2.55 -16.22
CA GLY A 19 -2.91 -4.00 -15.99
C GLY A 19 -1.53 -4.64 -15.77
N PHE A 20 -0.50 -3.86 -15.45
CA PHE A 20 0.83 -4.37 -15.13
C PHE A 20 1.12 -4.36 -13.63
N ASN A 21 2.09 -5.16 -13.20
CA ASN A 21 2.60 -5.10 -11.83
C ASN A 21 3.63 -3.98 -11.70
N ALA A 22 3.60 -3.25 -10.58
CA ALA A 22 4.63 -2.27 -10.25
C ALA A 22 5.00 -2.33 -8.77
N SER A 23 6.21 -1.93 -8.43
CA SER A 23 6.72 -1.90 -7.05
C SER A 23 7.54 -0.63 -6.83
N ILE A 24 7.32 0.03 -5.70
CA ILE A 24 8.04 1.23 -5.28
C ILE A 24 8.76 0.90 -3.98
N ILE A 25 10.08 1.09 -3.95
CA ILE A 25 10.93 0.80 -2.80
C ILE A 25 11.62 2.10 -2.38
N ALA A 26 11.49 2.46 -1.10
CA ALA A 26 12.27 3.53 -0.50
C ALA A 26 13.50 2.93 0.21
N TYR A 27 14.70 3.30 -0.24
CA TYR A 27 15.96 2.82 0.31
C TYR A 27 16.82 3.97 0.85
N GLY A 28 17.59 3.71 1.90
CA GLY A 28 18.48 4.69 2.54
C GLY A 28 18.71 4.40 4.02
N GLN A 29 19.69 5.08 4.62
CA GLN A 29 20.02 4.93 6.04
C GLN A 29 18.87 5.36 6.98
N THR A 30 18.92 4.95 8.25
CA THR A 30 18.00 5.43 9.29
C THR A 30 18.08 6.96 9.38
N GLY A 31 16.94 7.63 9.52
CA GLY A 31 16.85 9.09 9.51
C GLY A 31 16.90 9.74 8.11
N ALA A 32 17.13 9.00 7.03
CA ALA A 32 17.16 9.54 5.65
C ALA A 32 15.78 9.95 5.09
N GLY A 33 14.72 9.92 5.91
CA GLY A 33 13.38 10.35 5.49
C GLY A 33 12.55 9.33 4.71
N LYS A 34 12.91 8.04 4.69
CA LYS A 34 12.15 6.98 3.98
C LYS A 34 10.65 6.99 4.32
N THR A 35 10.32 6.95 5.62
CA THR A 35 8.92 7.00 6.11
C THR A 35 8.24 8.29 5.69
N TYR A 36 8.92 9.43 5.79
CA TYR A 36 8.38 10.72 5.36
C TYR A 36 8.17 10.81 3.84
N THR A 37 8.97 10.13 3.03
CA THR A 37 8.76 10.05 1.57
C THR A 37 7.56 9.14 1.24
N MET A 38 7.45 7.99 1.90
CA MET A 38 6.39 7.01 1.60
C MET A 38 5.03 7.42 2.18
N GLU A 39 4.98 7.79 3.46
CA GLU A 39 3.75 8.09 4.19
C GLU A 39 3.48 9.61 4.20
N GLY A 40 4.53 10.41 4.42
CA GLY A 40 4.41 11.86 4.57
C GLY A 40 3.94 12.28 5.95
N ASP A 41 3.45 13.51 6.04
CA ASP A 41 2.80 14.03 7.23
C ASP A 41 1.30 13.70 7.18
N PRO A 42 0.77 12.90 8.14
CA PRO A 42 -0.64 12.53 8.15
C PRO A 42 -1.59 13.71 8.38
N THR A 43 -1.09 14.83 8.91
CA THR A 43 -1.90 16.02 9.22
C THR A 43 -1.94 17.03 8.07
N SER A 44 -1.15 16.83 7.01
CA SER A 44 -0.99 17.81 5.95
C SER A 44 -1.09 17.22 4.55
N LEU A 45 -2.14 17.63 3.82
CA LEU A 45 -2.33 17.25 2.41
C LEU A 45 -1.14 17.68 1.52
N ARG A 46 -0.52 18.82 1.83
CA ARG A 46 0.67 19.32 1.12
C ARG A 46 1.89 18.43 1.32
N HIS A 47 1.99 17.81 2.49
CA HIS A 47 3.12 16.97 2.91
C HIS A 47 2.80 15.47 2.88
N ALA A 48 1.65 15.07 2.35
CA ALA A 48 1.33 13.68 2.07
C ALA A 48 2.38 13.02 1.16
N GLY A 49 2.79 11.79 1.48
CA GLY A 49 3.83 11.05 0.78
C GLY A 49 3.34 10.33 -0.47
N ILE A 50 4.11 9.34 -0.92
CA ILE A 50 3.81 8.52 -2.11
C ILE A 50 2.53 7.69 -1.93
N ILE A 51 2.39 6.97 -0.81
CA ILE A 51 1.27 6.04 -0.56
C ILE A 51 -0.10 6.76 -0.63
N PRO A 52 -0.37 7.82 0.15
CA PRO A 52 -1.68 8.48 0.11
C PRO A 52 -1.99 9.11 -1.27
N ARG A 53 -0.97 9.60 -2.00
CA ARG A 53 -1.15 10.15 -3.36
C ARG A 53 -1.46 9.07 -4.38
N ALA A 54 -0.74 7.94 -4.33
CA ALA A 54 -0.99 6.80 -5.20
C ALA A 54 -2.40 6.24 -5.02
N ILE A 55 -2.85 6.12 -3.76
CA ILE A 55 -4.22 5.68 -3.44
C ILE A 55 -5.25 6.66 -4.04
N ALA A 56 -5.05 7.97 -3.84
CA ALA A 56 -5.95 8.98 -4.40
C ALA A 56 -6.05 8.89 -5.93
N ASP A 57 -4.91 8.75 -6.63
CA ASP A 57 -4.87 8.63 -8.09
C ASP A 57 -5.55 7.34 -8.60
N VAL A 58 -5.37 6.21 -7.90
CA VAL A 58 -6.04 4.95 -8.24
C VAL A 58 -7.56 5.11 -8.15
N PHE A 59 -8.08 5.66 -7.05
CA PHE A 59 -9.52 5.83 -6.88
C PHE A 59 -10.10 6.90 -7.81
N ALA A 60 -9.39 8.00 -8.07
CA ALA A 60 -9.79 9.00 -9.05
C ALA A 60 -9.92 8.40 -10.46
N HIS A 61 -9.02 7.48 -10.85
CA HIS A 61 -9.14 6.76 -12.10
C HIS A 61 -10.37 5.85 -12.13
N ILE A 62 -10.64 5.12 -11.05
CA ILE A 62 -11.80 4.23 -10.94
C ILE A 62 -13.10 5.03 -11.11
N GLU A 63 -13.22 6.17 -10.42
CA GLU A 63 -14.39 7.07 -10.50
C GLU A 63 -14.57 7.63 -11.91
N GLY A 64 -13.49 8.12 -12.54
CA GLY A 64 -13.55 8.69 -13.89
C GLY A 64 -13.86 7.68 -15.01
N ASN A 65 -13.66 6.37 -14.79
CA ASN A 65 -14.04 5.32 -15.75
C ASN A 65 -15.52 4.92 -15.63
N GLY A 66 -16.26 5.39 -14.62
CA GLY A 66 -17.68 5.10 -14.44
C GLY A 66 -18.60 5.79 -15.44
N GLU A 67 -18.14 6.85 -16.11
CA GLU A 67 -18.98 7.77 -16.89
C GLU A 67 -18.94 7.56 -18.42
N GLY A 68 -18.15 6.61 -18.95
CA GLY A 68 -17.95 6.48 -20.40
C GLY A 68 -17.67 5.08 -20.95
N SER A 69 -18.65 4.53 -21.68
CA SER A 69 -18.55 3.51 -22.76
C SER A 69 -17.94 2.13 -22.49
N SER A 70 -17.51 1.78 -21.28
CA SER A 70 -17.30 0.38 -20.90
C SER A 70 -17.43 0.20 -19.39
N LEU A 71 -18.40 -0.60 -18.94
CA LEU A 71 -18.61 -0.94 -17.54
C LEU A 71 -17.44 -1.80 -17.02
N LYS A 72 -16.29 -1.18 -16.75
CA LYS A 72 -15.18 -1.81 -16.04
C LYS A 72 -15.55 -1.90 -14.57
N ARG A 73 -15.49 -3.11 -14.02
CA ARG A 73 -15.65 -3.36 -12.58
C ARG A 73 -14.29 -3.41 -11.93
N PHE A 74 -14.08 -2.60 -10.91
CA PHE A 74 -12.85 -2.55 -10.14
C PHE A 74 -13.04 -3.20 -8.77
N LEU A 75 -12.01 -3.91 -8.31
CA LEU A 75 -11.92 -4.45 -6.95
C LEU A 75 -10.55 -4.06 -6.40
N VAL A 76 -10.52 -3.22 -5.38
CA VAL A 76 -9.29 -2.84 -4.69
C VAL A 76 -9.18 -3.68 -3.42
N ARG A 77 -8.06 -4.39 -3.29
CA ARG A 77 -7.70 -5.15 -2.08
C ARG A 77 -6.39 -4.62 -1.54
N ALA A 78 -6.32 -4.43 -0.23
CA ALA A 78 -5.13 -3.99 0.47
C ALA A 78 -4.70 -5.06 1.48
N ALA A 79 -3.40 -5.26 1.58
CA ALA A 79 -2.75 -6.07 2.60
C ALA A 79 -1.57 -5.26 3.16
N TYR A 80 -1.28 -5.43 4.45
CA TYR A 80 -0.17 -4.73 5.08
C TYR A 80 0.59 -5.68 6.01
N LEU A 81 1.89 -5.80 5.79
CA LEU A 81 2.76 -6.71 6.52
C LEU A 81 4.08 -6.04 6.87
N GLN A 82 4.76 -6.63 7.83
CA GLN A 82 6.14 -6.32 8.17
C GLN A 82 7.00 -7.56 8.02
N ILE A 83 8.21 -7.39 7.50
CA ILE A 83 9.27 -8.40 7.58
C ILE A 83 10.26 -7.91 8.63
N TYR A 84 10.42 -8.67 9.71
CA TYR A 84 11.37 -8.38 10.78
C TYR A 84 12.08 -9.65 11.20
N ASN A 85 13.42 -9.63 11.18
CA ASN A 85 14.27 -10.80 11.47
C ASN A 85 13.82 -12.06 10.69
N GLU A 86 13.67 -11.94 9.36
CA GLU A 86 13.19 -13.01 8.46
C GLU A 86 11.78 -13.56 8.77
N SER A 87 11.06 -12.97 9.73
CA SER A 87 9.69 -13.33 10.07
C SER A 87 8.70 -12.36 9.46
N ILE A 88 7.68 -12.90 8.79
CA ILE A 88 6.59 -12.11 8.21
C ILE A 88 5.44 -12.02 9.22
N CYS A 89 5.02 -10.80 9.53
CA CYS A 89 3.91 -10.50 10.42
C CYS A 89 2.81 -9.73 9.66
N ASP A 90 1.56 -10.15 9.81
CA ASP A 90 0.39 -9.41 9.30
C ASP A 90 0.09 -8.22 10.22
N LEU A 91 0.24 -7.00 9.69
CA LEU A 91 0.00 -5.77 10.47
C LEU A 91 -1.49 -5.47 10.68
N LEU A 92 -2.40 -6.19 10.02
CA LEU A 92 -3.85 -6.04 10.18
C LEU A 92 -4.45 -7.19 11.01
N LYS A 93 -3.68 -8.23 11.30
CA LYS A 93 -4.00 -9.36 12.18
C LYS A 93 -2.74 -9.77 12.96
N PRO A 94 -2.35 -9.03 14.00
CA PRO A 94 -1.05 -9.16 14.67
C PRO A 94 -0.85 -10.52 15.36
N GLU A 95 -1.91 -11.28 15.59
CA GLU A 95 -1.84 -12.68 16.02
C GLU A 95 -1.25 -13.63 14.96
N ARG A 96 -1.07 -13.16 13.72
CA ARG A 96 -0.50 -13.92 12.60
C ARG A 96 0.94 -13.52 12.33
N THR A 97 1.85 -14.22 13.00
CA THR A 97 3.31 -14.08 12.83
C THR A 97 3.92 -15.31 12.19
N GLY A 98 5.10 -15.17 11.57
CA GLY A 98 5.80 -16.29 10.95
C GLY A 98 5.10 -16.80 9.68
N LEU A 99 4.45 -15.91 8.94
CA LEU A 99 3.76 -16.28 7.70
C LEU A 99 4.73 -16.80 6.64
N ALA A 100 4.35 -17.85 5.93
CA ALA A 100 5.18 -18.48 4.92
C ALA A 100 4.95 -17.87 3.53
N ILE A 101 6.02 -17.76 2.74
CA ILE A 101 5.92 -17.47 1.31
C ILE A 101 5.63 -18.79 0.58
N ARG A 102 4.63 -18.77 -0.31
CA ARG A 102 4.21 -19.90 -1.15
C ARG A 102 4.20 -19.50 -2.61
N GLU A 103 4.33 -20.48 -3.49
CA GLU A 103 4.22 -20.31 -4.93
C GLU A 103 3.06 -21.15 -5.45
N ASP A 104 2.16 -20.51 -6.20
CA ASP A 104 1.06 -21.17 -6.90
C ASP A 104 1.14 -20.90 -8.41
N LYS A 105 0.80 -21.90 -9.23
CA LYS A 105 0.91 -21.82 -10.70
C LYS A 105 0.06 -20.70 -11.33
N ARG A 106 -1.01 -20.27 -10.65
CA ARG A 106 -1.93 -19.23 -11.14
C ARG A 106 -1.70 -17.89 -10.44
N ARG A 107 -1.47 -17.89 -9.13
CA ARG A 107 -1.30 -16.67 -8.32
C ARG A 107 0.14 -16.18 -8.25
N GLY A 108 1.12 -17.01 -8.61
CA GLY A 108 2.54 -16.72 -8.42
C GLY A 108 2.95 -16.78 -6.95
N VAL A 109 4.03 -16.07 -6.62
CA VAL A 109 4.58 -15.97 -5.26
C VAL A 109 3.66 -15.10 -4.40
N HIS A 110 3.23 -15.61 -3.25
CA HIS A 110 2.37 -14.90 -2.31
C HIS A 110 2.66 -15.30 -0.86
N VAL A 111 2.19 -14.51 0.10
CA VAL A 111 2.26 -14.82 1.52
C VAL A 111 1.01 -15.58 1.94
N GLU A 112 1.19 -16.80 2.44
CA GLU A 112 0.09 -17.64 2.92
C GLU A 112 -0.59 -17.02 4.14
N PHE A 113 -1.92 -17.05 4.18
CA PHE A 113 -2.75 -16.51 5.26
C PHE A 113 -2.63 -15.01 5.55
N LEU A 114 -1.93 -14.24 4.71
CA LEU A 114 -1.93 -12.78 4.79
C LEU A 114 -3.36 -12.25 4.63
N SER A 115 -3.79 -11.39 5.55
CA SER A 115 -5.11 -10.78 5.46
C SER A 115 -5.17 -9.76 4.32
N GLU A 116 -6.22 -9.88 3.52
CA GLU A 116 -6.51 -8.97 2.41
C GLU A 116 -7.89 -8.37 2.64
N TRP A 117 -7.97 -7.04 2.69
CA TRP A 117 -9.18 -6.29 2.96
C TRP A 117 -9.66 -5.57 1.70
N VAL A 118 -10.95 -5.66 1.41
CA VAL A 118 -11.56 -4.90 0.32
C VAL A 118 -11.66 -3.44 0.76
N ALA A 119 -11.16 -2.53 -0.05
CA ALA A 119 -11.28 -1.09 0.17
C ALA A 119 -12.10 -0.46 -0.95
N ARG A 120 -13.07 0.37 -0.57
CA ARG A 120 -14.01 1.03 -1.48
C ARG A 120 -13.76 2.52 -1.63
N SER A 121 -12.87 3.08 -0.81
CA SER A 121 -12.48 4.49 -0.88
C SER A 121 -11.03 4.69 -0.42
N PRO A 122 -10.42 5.84 -0.76
CA PRO A 122 -9.13 6.24 -0.21
C PRO A 122 -9.11 6.27 1.32
N ALA A 123 -10.23 6.66 1.94
CA ALA A 123 -10.36 6.72 3.39
C ALA A 123 -10.25 5.33 4.04
N GLU A 124 -10.88 4.31 3.45
CA GLU A 124 -10.79 2.93 3.95
C GLU A 124 -9.35 2.40 3.90
N VAL A 125 -8.59 2.69 2.83
CA VAL A 125 -7.17 2.30 2.76
C VAL A 125 -6.34 3.04 3.81
N ARG A 126 -6.61 4.34 4.01
CA ARG A 126 -5.95 5.14 5.06
C ARG A 126 -6.21 4.55 6.45
N ASP A 127 -7.43 4.14 6.74
CA ASP A 127 -7.79 3.56 8.05
C ASP A 127 -7.04 2.23 8.29
N LEU A 128 -6.83 1.41 7.25
CA LEU A 128 -5.98 0.22 7.32
C LEU A 128 -4.52 0.57 7.61
N LEU A 129 -3.97 1.62 6.96
CA LEU A 129 -2.60 2.08 7.20
C LEU A 129 -2.40 2.58 8.63
N ILE A 130 -3.34 3.38 9.15
CA ILE A 130 -3.30 3.89 10.53
C ILE A 130 -3.32 2.71 11.51
N ARG A 131 -4.29 1.80 11.37
CA ARG A 131 -4.40 0.61 12.23
C ARG A 131 -3.13 -0.22 12.21
N GLY A 132 -2.58 -0.49 11.03
CA GLY A 132 -1.35 -1.29 10.91
C GLY A 132 -0.13 -0.60 11.50
N ALA A 133 -0.04 0.73 11.40
CA ALA A 133 1.04 1.52 12.00
C ALA A 133 0.98 1.52 13.53
N GLU A 134 -0.21 1.64 14.11
CA GLU A 134 -0.43 1.55 15.57
C GLU A 134 -0.01 0.18 16.11
N LEU A 135 -0.46 -0.90 15.47
CA LEU A 135 -0.12 -2.26 15.87
C LEU A 135 1.39 -2.53 15.74
N ARG A 136 2.02 -2.05 14.66
CA ARG A 136 3.48 -2.12 14.49
C ARG A 136 4.22 -1.42 15.64
N ALA A 137 3.76 -0.24 16.06
CA ALA A 137 4.40 0.53 17.14
C ALA A 137 4.31 -0.22 18.47
N THR A 138 3.16 -0.81 18.79
CA THR A 138 2.99 -1.61 20.04
C THR A 138 3.86 -2.86 20.08
N ALA A 139 4.05 -3.55 18.95
CA ALA A 139 4.88 -4.74 18.86
C ALA A 139 6.38 -4.45 19.03
N ALA A 140 6.84 -3.23 18.69
CA ALA A 140 8.24 -2.83 18.84
C ALA A 140 8.62 -2.44 20.29
N THR A 141 7.62 -2.26 21.17
CA THR A 141 7.82 -1.88 22.57
C THR A 141 7.68 -3.07 23.54
N GLY A 142 7.31 -4.24 23.04
CA GLY A 142 7.14 -5.48 23.82
C GLY A 142 8.32 -6.44 23.73
#